data_AF-A0A5B8KBC1-F1
#
_entry.id   AF-A0A5B8KBC1-F1
#
_cell.length_a   1.000
_cell.length_b   1.000
_cell.length_c   1.000
_cell.angle_alpha   90.00
_cell.angle_beta   90.00
_cell.angle_gamma   90.00
#
_symmetry.space_group_name_H-M   'P 1'
#
loop_
_entity.id
_entity.type
_entity.pdbx_description
1 polymer ?
#
loop_
_entity_poly.entity_id
_entity_poly.type
_entity_poly.pdbx_seq_one_letter_code
_entity_poly.pdbx_strand_id
1 'polypeptide(L)'
;MGATLTEELAGFIALLKDEGRRGVLGVDCGPGADGLAFVRAGIHYTGVDASEENIHAARARGLSASVATGTALPFADAAFPAVWAVDALAGLPPAECDDVVRELRRVAEPGAPIAVVLPDTVFTVLRSPA
;
A
#
# COMPACT_ATOMS: atom_id res chain seq x y z
N MET A 1 -10.75 -2.68 21.77
CA MET A 1 -9.28 -2.68 21.56
C MET A 1 -9.08 -2.80 20.07
N GLY A 2 -8.62 -1.73 19.40
CA GLY A 2 -8.37 -1.76 17.96
C GLY A 2 -7.28 -2.77 17.63
N ALA A 3 -7.39 -3.42 16.48
CA ALA A 3 -6.34 -4.31 15.99
C ALA A 3 -5.05 -3.50 15.76
N THR A 4 -3.93 -4.13 16.04
CA THR A 4 -2.60 -3.57 15.78
C THR A 4 -2.30 -3.58 14.28
N LEU A 5 -1.45 -2.69 13.79
CA LEU A 5 -0.98 -2.67 12.39
C LEU A 5 -0.47 -4.05 11.93
N THR A 6 0.17 -4.80 12.83
CA THR A 6 0.65 -6.16 12.55
C THR A 6 -0.48 -7.15 12.30
N GLU A 7 -1.58 -7.08 13.05
CA GLU A 7 -2.76 -7.93 12.85
C GLU A 7 -3.45 -7.60 11.52
N GLU A 8 -3.58 -6.31 11.18
CA GLU A 8 -4.19 -5.88 9.93
C GLU A 8 -3.36 -6.29 8.71
N LEU A 9 -2.03 -6.15 8.80
CA LEU A 9 -1.12 -6.63 7.78
C LEU A 9 -1.24 -8.15 7.57
N ALA A 10 -1.31 -8.92 8.66
CA ALA A 10 -1.48 -10.37 8.59
C ALA A 10 -2.83 -10.76 7.97
N GLY A 11 -3.92 -10.07 8.35
CA GLY A 11 -5.25 -10.26 7.78
C GLY A 11 -5.29 -9.95 6.29
N PHE A 12 -4.66 -8.86 5.87
CA PHE A 12 -4.59 -8.49 4.45
C PHE A 12 -3.76 -9.49 3.64
N ILE A 13 -2.62 -9.96 4.16
CA ILE A 13 -1.85 -11.04 3.53
C ILE A 13 -2.69 -12.32 3.36
N ALA A 14 -3.48 -12.69 4.38
CA ALA A 14 -4.36 -13.85 4.31
C ALA A 14 -5.44 -13.68 3.23
N LEU A 15 -6.06 -12.49 3.14
CA LEU A 15 -7.03 -12.15 2.10
C LEU A 15 -6.41 -12.29 0.70
N LEU A 16 -5.22 -11.72 0.48
CA LEU A 16 -4.55 -11.80 -0.83
C LEU A 16 -4.26 -13.25 -1.23
N LYS A 17 -3.89 -14.10 -0.29
CA LYS A 17 -3.66 -15.53 -0.54
C LYS A 17 -4.92 -16.29 -0.89
N ASP A 18 -6.00 -16.04 -0.15
CA ASP A 18 -7.31 -16.67 -0.40
C ASP A 18 -7.84 -16.33 -1.80
N GLU A 19 -7.64 -15.09 -2.24
CA GLU A 19 -8.01 -14.62 -3.57
C GLU A 19 -7.01 -14.97 -4.69
N GLY A 20 -5.90 -15.64 -4.36
CA GLY A 20 -4.85 -15.95 -5.33
C GLY A 20 -4.12 -14.73 -5.91
N ARG A 21 -4.18 -13.58 -5.23
CA ARG A 21 -3.50 -12.32 -5.61
C ARG A 21 -2.01 -12.45 -5.36
N ARG A 22 -1.18 -12.16 -6.37
CA ARG A 22 0.28 -12.39 -6.31
C ARG A 22 1.12 -11.12 -6.20
N GLY A 23 0.50 -9.95 -6.12
CA GLY A 23 1.20 -8.66 -6.07
C GLY A 23 0.51 -7.66 -5.17
N VAL A 24 1.27 -6.71 -4.65
CA VAL A 24 0.76 -5.58 -3.87
C VAL A 24 1.62 -4.34 -4.09
N LEU A 25 0.97 -3.19 -4.23
CA LEU A 25 1.62 -1.88 -4.13
C LEU A 25 1.58 -1.38 -2.68
N GLY A 26 2.73 -1.06 -2.10
CA GLY A 26 2.84 -0.30 -0.87
C GLY A 26 2.93 1.20 -1.15
N VAL A 27 2.01 2.01 -0.62
CA VAL A 27 2.05 3.47 -0.69
C VAL A 27 2.42 4.04 0.67
N ASP A 28 3.34 5.01 0.67
CA ASP A 28 4.04 5.51 1.86
C ASP A 28 4.69 4.36 2.65
N CYS A 29 5.51 3.58 1.93
CA CYS A 29 6.05 2.30 2.41
C CYS A 29 7.08 2.41 3.54
N GLY A 30 7.53 3.63 3.85
CA GLY A 30 8.58 3.88 4.81
C GLY A 30 9.85 3.07 4.51
N PRO A 31 10.57 2.59 5.55
CA PRO A 31 11.76 1.77 5.37
C PRO A 31 11.46 0.33 4.91
N GLY A 32 10.19 -0.02 4.63
CA GLY A 32 9.80 -1.29 4.03
C GLY A 32 9.58 -2.46 5.00
N ALA A 33 9.28 -2.21 6.28
CA ALA A 33 8.98 -3.28 7.25
C ALA A 33 7.82 -4.18 6.78
N ASP A 34 6.72 -3.58 6.34
CA ASP A 34 5.55 -4.29 5.83
C ASP A 34 5.84 -5.01 4.51
N GLY A 35 6.61 -4.37 3.63
CA GLY A 35 7.04 -4.97 2.37
C GLY A 35 7.77 -6.30 2.56
N LEU A 36 8.61 -6.41 3.59
CA LEU A 36 9.26 -7.67 3.94
C LEU A 36 8.27 -8.76 4.37
N ALA A 37 7.15 -8.40 5.01
CA ALA A 37 6.12 -9.38 5.36
C ALA A 37 5.43 -9.94 4.11
N PHE A 38 5.09 -9.09 3.13
CA PHE A 38 4.54 -9.53 1.85
C PHE A 38 5.50 -10.45 1.08
N VAL A 39 6.78 -10.05 0.98
CA VAL A 39 7.80 -10.86 0.30
C VAL A 39 7.98 -12.22 0.99
N ARG A 40 8.07 -12.26 2.33
CA ARG A 40 8.13 -13.52 3.10
C ARG A 40 6.89 -14.39 2.92
N ALA A 41 5.74 -13.78 2.66
CA ALA A 41 4.50 -14.47 2.39
C ALA A 41 4.39 -15.01 0.93
N GLY A 42 5.37 -14.73 0.08
CA GLY A 42 5.39 -15.14 -1.34
C GLY A 42 4.63 -14.18 -2.27
N ILE A 43 4.32 -12.97 -1.82
CA ILE A 43 3.61 -11.95 -2.58
C ILE A 43 4.63 -10.95 -3.15
N HIS A 44 4.54 -10.66 -4.46
CA HIS A 44 5.38 -9.66 -5.09
C HIS A 44 5.08 -8.27 -4.52
N TYR A 45 6.12 -7.55 -4.10
CA TYR A 45 5.99 -6.25 -3.48
C TYR A 45 6.64 -5.16 -4.33
N THR A 46 5.92 -4.08 -4.56
CA THR A 46 6.44 -2.81 -5.08
C THR A 46 6.09 -1.71 -4.08
N GLY A 47 7.06 -0.91 -3.65
CA GLY A 47 6.86 0.18 -2.68
C GLY A 47 7.12 1.56 -3.26
N VAL A 48 6.36 2.56 -2.80
CA VAL A 48 6.67 3.97 -3.02
C VAL A 48 6.62 4.75 -1.71
N ASP A 49 7.46 5.78 -1.62
CA ASP A 49 7.54 6.71 -0.49
C ASP A 49 8.13 8.03 -0.98
N ALA A 50 7.71 9.15 -0.41
CA ALA A 50 8.22 10.47 -0.78
C ALA A 50 9.66 10.71 -0.29
N SER A 51 10.11 9.98 0.74
CA SER A 51 11.44 10.11 1.32
C SER A 51 12.47 9.24 0.60
N GLU A 52 13.49 9.88 0.02
CA GLU A 52 14.66 9.21 -0.53
C GLU A 52 15.37 8.31 0.50
N GLU A 53 15.42 8.73 1.77
CA GLU A 53 16.03 7.97 2.85
C GLU A 53 15.26 6.66 3.11
N ASN A 54 13.93 6.72 3.15
CA ASN A 54 13.08 5.54 3.30
C ASN A 54 13.29 4.56 2.14
N ILE A 55 13.30 5.07 0.90
CA ILE A 55 13.53 4.26 -0.30
C ILE A 55 14.92 3.64 -0.31
N HIS A 56 15.95 4.38 0.10
CA HIS A 56 17.30 3.83 0.27
C HIS A 56 17.30 2.66 1.27
N ALA A 57 16.66 2.85 2.43
CA ALA A 57 16.56 1.84 3.47
C ALA A 57 15.72 0.61 3.05
N ALA A 58 14.65 0.80 2.28
CA ALA A 58 13.82 -0.27 1.75
C ALA A 58 14.59 -1.10 0.69
N ARG A 59 15.30 -0.43 -0.22
CA ARG A 59 16.15 -1.08 -1.22
C ARG A 59 17.31 -1.85 -0.58
N ALA A 60 17.91 -1.32 0.48
CA ALA A 60 18.95 -2.03 1.25
C ALA A 60 18.44 -3.35 1.88
N ARG A 61 17.12 -3.49 2.06
CA ARG A 61 16.46 -4.73 2.50
C ARG A 61 16.07 -5.66 1.34
N GLY A 62 16.42 -5.33 0.10
CA GLY A 62 16.12 -6.12 -1.09
C GLY A 62 14.73 -5.90 -1.67
N LEU A 63 14.01 -4.85 -1.26
CA LEU A 63 12.69 -4.54 -1.78
C LEU A 63 12.77 -3.76 -3.10
N SER A 64 11.81 -4.04 -4.00
CA SER A 64 11.55 -3.16 -5.14
C SER A 64 10.81 -1.93 -4.65
N ALA A 65 11.48 -0.78 -4.60
CA ALA A 65 10.89 0.46 -4.14
C ALA A 65 11.43 1.68 -4.91
N SER A 66 10.64 2.74 -5.04
CA SER A 66 11.02 3.98 -5.73
C SER A 66 10.42 5.23 -5.08
N VAL A 67 11.08 6.37 -5.26
CA VAL A 67 10.57 7.66 -4.75
C VAL A 67 9.36 8.09 -5.55
N ALA A 68 8.22 8.28 -4.88
CA ALA A 68 7.01 8.88 -5.45
C ALA A 68 6.07 9.32 -4.32
N THR A 69 5.15 10.25 -4.63
CA THR A 69 4.09 10.66 -3.71
C THR A 69 2.80 9.89 -3.99
N GLY A 70 1.98 9.67 -2.97
CA GLY A 70 0.65 9.05 -3.14
C GLY A 70 -0.29 9.84 -4.05
N THR A 71 -0.07 11.15 -4.20
CA THR A 71 -0.86 12.05 -5.06
C THR A 71 -0.52 11.93 -6.56
N ALA A 72 0.61 11.32 -6.91
CA ALA A 72 1.05 11.14 -8.29
C ALA A 72 1.90 9.87 -8.43
N LEU A 73 1.23 8.72 -8.63
CA LEU A 73 1.88 7.42 -8.70
C LEU A 73 2.44 7.15 -10.11
N PRO A 74 3.71 6.72 -10.24
CA PRO A 74 4.39 6.55 -11.54
C PRO A 74 4.04 5.21 -12.20
N PHE A 75 2.78 4.80 -12.13
CA PHE A 75 2.29 3.52 -12.61
C PHE A 75 1.12 3.70 -13.56
N ALA A 76 0.95 2.74 -14.48
CA ALA A 76 -0.19 2.69 -15.37
C ALA A 76 -1.50 2.43 -14.60
N ASP A 77 -2.62 2.71 -15.26
CA ASP A 77 -3.94 2.36 -14.76
C ASP A 77 -4.07 0.84 -14.62
N ALA A 78 -4.77 0.38 -13.57
CA ALA A 78 -5.03 -1.04 -13.30
C ALA A 78 -3.77 -1.92 -13.31
N ALA A 79 -2.65 -1.41 -12.79
CA ALA A 79 -1.36 -2.11 -12.76
C ALA A 79 -1.19 -3.07 -11.57
N PHE A 80 -1.97 -2.91 -10.50
CA PHE A 80 -1.78 -3.66 -9.27
C PHE A 80 -3.01 -4.47 -8.85
N PRO A 81 -2.83 -5.76 -8.53
CA PRO A 81 -3.92 -6.60 -8.07
C PRO A 81 -4.28 -6.34 -6.59
N ALA A 82 -3.52 -5.53 -5.85
CA ALA A 82 -3.84 -5.09 -4.50
C ALA A 82 -3.04 -3.84 -4.12
N VAL A 83 -3.55 -3.05 -3.18
CA VAL A 83 -2.89 -1.85 -2.65
C VAL A 83 -2.91 -1.85 -1.13
N TRP A 84 -1.78 -1.52 -0.53
CA TRP A 84 -1.55 -1.37 0.92
C TRP A 84 -1.01 0.04 1.18
N ALA A 85 -1.85 0.93 1.70
CA ALA A 85 -1.52 2.33 1.96
C ALA A 85 -1.57 2.60 3.48
N VAL A 86 -0.41 2.74 4.10
CA VAL A 86 -0.29 3.00 5.55
C VAL A 86 0.13 4.43 5.74
N ASP A 87 -0.64 5.18 6.53
CA ASP A 87 -0.43 6.59 6.83
C ASP A 87 -0.41 7.51 5.59
N ALA A 88 -0.81 7.00 4.43
CA ALA A 88 -0.76 7.72 3.16
C ALA A 88 -1.70 8.93 3.05
N LEU A 89 -2.67 9.04 3.97
CA LEU A 89 -3.55 10.20 4.08
C LEU A 89 -3.27 11.05 5.33
N ALA A 90 -2.28 10.65 6.16
CA ALA A 90 -2.06 11.26 7.45
C ALA A 90 -1.49 12.68 7.29
N GLY A 91 -2.16 13.66 7.91
CA GLY A 91 -1.72 15.06 7.90
C GLY A 91 -1.92 15.80 6.57
N LEU A 92 -2.49 15.15 5.55
CA LEU A 92 -2.79 15.80 4.27
C LEU A 92 -4.02 16.71 4.36
N PRO A 93 -4.05 17.84 3.63
CA PRO A 93 -5.27 18.62 3.46
C PRO A 93 -6.31 17.84 2.64
N PRO A 94 -7.62 18.14 2.78
CA PRO A 94 -8.68 17.36 2.12
C PRO A 94 -8.52 17.21 0.60
N ALA A 95 -8.05 18.25 -0.10
CA ALA A 95 -7.82 18.19 -1.54
C ALA A 95 -6.74 17.17 -1.93
N GLU A 96 -5.67 17.05 -1.13
CA GLU A 96 -4.61 16.07 -1.37
C GLU A 96 -5.06 14.66 -1.00
N CYS A 97 -5.92 14.50 0.00
CA CYS A 97 -6.55 13.21 0.31
C CYS A 97 -7.36 12.68 -0.90
N ASP A 98 -8.14 13.55 -1.55
CA ASP A 98 -8.91 13.18 -2.74
C ASP A 98 -8.00 12.74 -3.89
N ASP A 99 -6.86 13.43 -4.08
CA ASP A 99 -5.88 13.06 -5.09
C ASP A 99 -5.21 11.71 -4.81
N VAL A 100 -4.85 11.43 -3.55
CA VAL A 100 -4.33 10.11 -3.16
C VAL A 100 -5.38 9.04 -3.44
N VAL A 101 -6.61 9.21 -2.96
CA VAL A 101 -7.70 8.24 -3.19
C VAL A 101 -7.95 7.99 -4.68
N ARG A 102 -7.89 9.04 -5.50
CA ARG A 102 -8.00 8.94 -6.96
C ARG A 102 -6.87 8.09 -7.54
N GLU A 103 -5.62 8.32 -7.13
CA GLU A 103 -4.47 7.53 -7.59
C GLU A 103 -4.52 6.08 -7.12
N LEU A 104 -4.86 5.81 -5.86
CA LEU A 104 -5.02 4.44 -5.34
C LEU A 104 -6.05 3.66 -6.16
N ARG A 105 -7.17 4.28 -6.50
CA ARG A 105 -8.20 3.69 -7.36
C ARG A 105 -7.73 3.50 -8.81
N ARG A 106 -6.98 4.46 -9.36
CA ARG A 106 -6.50 4.43 -10.74
C ARG A 106 -5.52 3.27 -10.97
N VAL A 107 -4.57 3.07 -10.07
CA VAL A 107 -3.52 2.04 -10.23
C VAL A 107 -4.01 0.64 -9.83
N ALA A 108 -5.08 0.55 -9.04
CA ALA A 108 -5.68 -0.72 -8.64
C ALA A 108 -6.50 -1.33 -9.79
N GLU A 109 -6.30 -2.62 -10.05
CA GLU A 109 -7.17 -3.38 -10.94
C GLU A 109 -8.64 -3.34 -10.47
N PRO A 110 -9.62 -3.50 -11.37
CA PRO A 110 -11.02 -3.66 -10.99
C PRO A 110 -11.21 -4.77 -9.95
N GLY A 111 -11.97 -4.48 -8.89
CA GLY A 111 -12.20 -5.43 -7.78
C GLY A 111 -10.99 -5.70 -6.87
N ALA A 112 -9.83 -5.04 -7.08
CA ALA A 112 -8.68 -5.19 -6.22
C ALA A 112 -8.98 -4.72 -4.79
N PRO A 113 -8.52 -5.44 -3.76
CA PRO A 113 -8.58 -4.95 -2.40
C PRO A 113 -7.58 -3.81 -2.20
N ILE A 114 -8.06 -2.70 -1.63
CA ILE A 114 -7.29 -1.52 -1.26
C ILE A 114 -7.41 -1.36 0.26
N ALA A 115 -6.33 -1.57 0.99
CA ALA A 115 -6.25 -1.29 2.42
C ALA A 115 -5.72 0.13 2.64
N VAL A 116 -6.46 0.93 3.39
CA VAL A 116 -6.01 2.22 3.92
C VAL A 116 -5.95 2.12 5.43
N VAL A 117 -4.77 2.38 5.99
CA VAL A 117 -4.49 2.33 7.43
C VAL A 117 -4.11 3.72 7.88
N LEU A 118 -4.83 4.28 8.84
CA LEU A 118 -4.56 5.60 9.39
C LEU A 118 -4.03 5.49 10.84
N PRO A 119 -3.21 6.44 11.31
CA PRO A 119 -2.75 6.42 12.69
C PRO A 119 -3.95 6.53 13.64
N ASP A 120 -3.90 5.76 14.72
CA ASP A 120 -4.76 5.86 15.92
C ASP A 120 -6.26 5.58 15.83
N THR A 121 -6.90 5.23 14.70
CA THR A 121 -8.36 4.95 14.78
C THR A 121 -9.02 4.02 13.76
N VAL A 122 -8.53 3.84 12.52
CA VAL A 122 -9.30 3.09 11.50
C VAL A 122 -8.40 2.33 10.51
N PHE A 123 -8.65 1.03 10.41
CA PHE A 123 -8.29 0.19 9.25
C PHE A 123 -9.53 0.02 8.37
N THR A 124 -9.41 0.22 7.07
CA THR A 124 -10.51 -0.04 6.13
C THR A 124 -9.98 -0.68 4.85
N VAL A 125 -10.57 -1.83 4.50
CA VAL A 125 -10.38 -2.45 3.20
C VAL A 125 -11.56 -2.10 2.31
N LEU A 126 -11.26 -1.51 1.17
CA LEU A 126 -12.22 -1.19 0.12
C LEU A 126 -11.94 -2.06 -1.11
N ARG A 127 -12.93 -2.15 -2.00
CA ARG A 127 -12.74 -2.74 -3.33
C ARG A 127 -12.66 -1.63 -4.35
N SER A 128 -11.70 -1.72 -5.26
CA SER A 128 -11.75 -0.94 -6.49
C SER A 128 -13.06 -1.28 -7.23
N PRO A 129 -13.80 -0.28 -7.76
CA PRO A 129 -15.01 -0.55 -8.52
C PRO A 129 -14.77 -1.46 -9.72
N ALA A 130 -15.83 -2.14 -10.16
CA ALA A 130 -15.82 -2.95 -11.37
C ALA A 130 -15.67 -2.08 -12.63
#